data_AF-A0A3D1WEH9-F1
#
_entry.id   AF-A0A3D1WEH9-F1
#
_cell.length_a   1.000
_cell.length_b   1.000
_cell.length_c   1.000
_cell.angle_alpha   90.00
_cell.angle_beta   90.00
_cell.angle_gamma   90.00
#
_symmetry.space_group_name_H-M   'P 1'
#
loop_
_entity.id
_entity.type
_entity.pdbx_description
1 polymer ?
#
loop_
_entity_poly.entity_id
_entity_poly.type
_entity_poly.pdbx_seq_one_letter_code
_entity_poly.pdbx_strand_id
1 'polypeptide(L)'
;MQFRIHPLVLAVHVAGSFGLIQKRYSPAMIALGVLMFSGCTTIPAPPPAVVVPPVVSVKLIAFNDFHGNLQIPNLRVPVPDASQSTGIRFENAGGVEQFAALVQTLKQQNPLNAVVSAGDLVGATPLMSALFKDEPTIEAMNLIGVDFHAVGNHEFDYGVAHLKRLQSGGCEKNVTTGQPDCKGRPTYAGANFPFLAANVIAESDGKTLFPAYGVKAFDGVKVAFIGMTLRNIPQLVRPSGTAGLRFLDEVETVNQLLPELKAKGINAVVVVVHEGGEQSGGINDCIDFRGPAKDIASRLGPEVSVVITGHTHRYYICDVAGKRVTSAGSYGTLLTEIDVDLDRATGRVSRSVARNIVVKPDGPKAAELTGFVERYKALSEPLEKRIVANVARELSAVSTPAGESTLGNLIADAHLSATASPDRGGAVIAFNNRGSLRAPIIPDESGGVSYGALFKT
;
A
#
# COMPACT_ATOMS: atom_id res chain seq x y z
N MET A 1 10.35 -49.53 -41.44
CA MET A 1 11.37 -48.53 -41.83
C MET A 1 12.06 -48.06 -40.56
N GLN A 2 13.25 -48.59 -40.32
CA GLN A 2 14.16 -48.20 -39.23
C GLN A 2 14.80 -46.85 -39.57
N PHE A 3 15.06 -46.00 -38.57
CA PHE A 3 16.34 -45.30 -38.44
C PHE A 3 16.60 -44.96 -36.96
N ARG A 4 17.65 -45.60 -36.41
CA ARG A 4 18.52 -45.09 -35.32
C ARG A 4 19.37 -43.93 -35.92
N ILE A 5 20.08 -43.04 -35.21
CA ILE A 5 21.24 -43.22 -34.31
C ILE A 5 21.58 -41.87 -33.62
N HIS A 6 22.14 -42.00 -32.41
CA HIS A 6 22.83 -41.14 -31.41
C HIS A 6 23.43 -39.73 -31.66
N PRO A 7 23.71 -38.99 -30.54
CA PRO A 7 24.27 -37.64 -30.51
C PRO A 7 25.81 -37.60 -30.53
N LEU A 8 26.35 -36.50 -31.03
CA LEU A 8 27.78 -36.19 -31.07
C LEU A 8 28.22 -35.45 -29.80
N VAL A 9 29.18 -36.02 -29.07
CA VAL A 9 29.94 -35.38 -27.98
C VAL A 9 31.25 -34.88 -28.58
N LEU A 10 31.57 -33.59 -28.43
CA LEU A 10 32.87 -33.03 -28.81
C LEU A 10 33.74 -32.88 -27.57
N ALA A 11 34.73 -33.76 -27.43
CA ALA A 11 35.83 -33.65 -26.47
C ALA A 11 37.03 -33.01 -27.17
N VAL A 12 37.60 -31.96 -26.58
CA VAL A 12 38.90 -31.40 -27.00
C VAL A 12 39.96 -31.88 -26.01
N HIS A 13 40.90 -32.68 -26.52
CA HIS A 13 42.14 -33.09 -25.88
C HIS A 13 43.19 -31.97 -25.97
N VAL A 14 43.86 -31.67 -24.86
CA VAL A 14 45.20 -31.06 -24.85
C VAL A 14 46.10 -31.91 -23.94
N ALA A 15 46.93 -32.75 -24.57
CA ALA A 15 48.21 -33.22 -24.02
C ALA A 15 49.24 -32.10 -24.23
N GLY A 16 50.33 -31.92 -23.47
CA GLY A 16 50.97 -32.64 -22.38
C GLY A 16 52.36 -32.01 -22.18
N SER A 17 53.07 -32.38 -21.12
CA SER A 17 54.54 -32.51 -20.99
C SER A 17 55.02 -32.09 -19.59
N PHE A 18 55.31 -33.11 -18.77
CA PHE A 18 56.10 -33.00 -17.55
C PHE A 18 57.59 -33.05 -17.91
N GLY A 19 58.33 -31.99 -17.57
CA GLY A 19 59.79 -31.94 -17.65
C GLY A 19 60.40 -32.09 -16.26
N LEU A 20 60.96 -33.26 -15.96
CA LEU A 20 61.88 -33.50 -14.84
C LEU A 20 63.28 -33.00 -15.22
N ILE A 21 63.84 -32.08 -14.44
CA ILE A 21 65.26 -31.73 -14.51
C ILE A 21 65.89 -31.97 -13.14
N GLN A 22 66.69 -33.05 -13.06
CA GLN A 22 67.69 -33.24 -12.02
C GLN A 22 68.87 -32.29 -12.27
N LYS A 23 69.33 -31.56 -11.26
CA LYS A 23 70.71 -31.03 -11.23
C LYS A 23 71.36 -31.23 -9.87
N ARG A 24 72.63 -31.62 -9.98
CA ARG A 24 73.57 -32.12 -8.98
C ARG A 24 74.02 -31.02 -7.99
N TYR A 25 74.34 -31.45 -6.78
CA TYR A 25 75.09 -30.67 -5.79
C TYR A 25 76.60 -30.76 -6.03
N SER A 26 77.30 -29.63 -5.90
CA SER A 26 78.69 -29.57 -5.41
C SER A 26 78.90 -28.27 -4.61
N PRO A 27 79.73 -28.28 -3.56
CA PRO A 27 79.81 -27.20 -2.57
C PRO A 27 80.99 -26.26 -2.86
N ALA A 28 80.83 -24.96 -2.63
CA ALA A 28 81.95 -24.04 -2.44
C ALA A 28 81.56 -22.74 -1.71
N MET A 29 82.21 -22.56 -0.55
CA MET A 29 82.73 -21.35 0.09
C MET A 29 81.88 -20.06 0.24
N ILE A 30 81.55 -19.79 1.52
CA ILE A 30 81.92 -18.62 2.35
C ILE A 30 81.95 -17.24 1.67
N ALA A 31 81.06 -16.34 2.12
CA ALA A 31 81.44 -14.97 2.47
C ALA A 31 80.44 -14.35 3.47
N LEU A 32 81.04 -13.74 4.50
CA LEU A 32 80.45 -13.12 5.68
C LEU A 32 79.80 -11.77 5.32
N GLY A 33 78.60 -11.52 5.84
CA GLY A 33 77.91 -10.23 5.70
C GLY A 33 76.85 -10.05 6.79
N VAL A 34 77.28 -9.78 8.01
CA VAL A 34 76.38 -9.40 9.12
C VAL A 34 75.96 -7.94 8.91
N LEU A 35 74.78 -7.74 8.33
CA LEU A 35 74.07 -6.46 8.33
C LEU A 35 73.03 -6.50 9.46
N MET A 36 73.31 -5.79 10.56
CA MET A 36 72.33 -5.56 11.63
C MET A 36 71.24 -4.61 11.12
N PHE A 37 70.13 -5.17 10.65
CA PHE A 37 68.87 -4.43 10.53
C PHE A 37 68.15 -4.48 11.89
N SER A 38 68.25 -3.39 12.65
CA SER A 38 67.33 -3.11 13.76
C SER A 38 65.95 -2.81 13.18
N GLY A 39 65.19 -3.86 12.88
CA GLY A 39 63.79 -3.74 12.48
C GLY A 39 62.95 -3.34 13.69
N CYS A 40 62.50 -2.08 13.73
CA CYS A 40 61.41 -1.68 14.59
C CYS A 40 60.16 -2.45 14.18
N THR A 41 59.84 -3.53 14.89
CA THR A 41 58.55 -4.20 14.82
C THR A 41 57.50 -3.32 15.48
N THR A 42 56.92 -2.38 14.73
CA THR A 42 55.69 -1.72 15.14
C THR A 42 54.56 -2.75 15.00
N ILE A 43 54.06 -3.23 16.13
CA ILE A 43 52.83 -4.04 16.16
C ILE A 43 51.72 -3.17 15.54
N PRO A 44 51.04 -3.62 14.47
CA PRO A 44 49.92 -2.88 13.91
C PRO A 44 48.90 -2.66 15.03
N ALA A 45 48.56 -1.40 15.30
CA ALA A 45 47.48 -1.11 16.24
C ALA A 45 46.22 -1.87 15.78
N PRO A 46 45.51 -2.58 16.69
CA PRO A 46 44.27 -3.23 16.33
C PRO A 46 43.35 -2.20 15.68
N PRO A 47 42.64 -2.57 14.59
CA PRO A 47 41.72 -1.63 13.94
C PRO A 47 40.77 -1.05 15.00
N PRO A 48 40.48 0.25 14.94
CA PRO A 48 39.59 0.87 15.91
C PRO A 48 38.29 0.08 15.97
N ALA A 49 37.85 -0.26 17.18
CA ALA A 49 36.61 -0.99 17.37
C ALA A 49 35.49 -0.23 16.67
N VAL A 50 34.73 -0.90 15.80
CA VAL A 50 33.57 -0.32 15.14
C VAL A 50 32.55 0.02 16.22
N VAL A 51 32.40 1.31 16.54
CA VAL A 51 31.40 1.79 17.49
C VAL A 51 30.04 1.68 16.80
N VAL A 52 29.31 0.60 17.08
CA VAL A 52 27.95 0.42 16.61
C VAL A 52 27.05 1.36 17.41
N PRO A 53 26.31 2.29 16.77
CA PRO A 53 25.38 3.17 17.48
C PRO A 53 24.35 2.35 18.27
N PRO A 54 23.96 2.79 19.50
CA PRO A 54 23.04 2.04 20.35
C PRO A 54 21.62 1.94 19.77
N VAL A 55 21.28 2.85 18.85
CA VAL A 55 19.99 2.92 18.17
C VAL A 55 20.14 2.74 16.66
N VAL A 56 19.10 2.18 16.03
CA VAL A 56 18.92 2.15 14.57
C VAL A 56 17.76 3.07 14.23
N SER A 57 18.03 4.17 13.52
CA SER A 57 16.97 5.08 13.06
C SER A 57 16.37 4.54 11.76
N VAL A 58 15.06 4.33 11.78
CA VAL A 58 14.26 3.75 10.68
C VAL A 58 13.19 4.75 10.27
N LYS A 59 12.90 4.84 8.97
CA LYS A 59 11.80 5.64 8.45
C LYS A 59 10.67 4.77 7.95
N LEU A 60 9.49 4.87 8.54
CA LEU A 60 8.27 4.30 7.97
C LEU A 60 7.57 5.36 7.13
N ILE A 61 7.19 5.00 5.92
CA ILE A 61 6.51 5.85 4.95
C ILE A 61 5.12 5.24 4.76
N ALA A 62 4.13 5.81 5.44
CA ALA A 62 2.82 5.19 5.58
C ALA A 62 1.71 5.97 4.88
N PHE A 63 0.71 5.24 4.38
CA PHE A 63 -0.50 5.79 3.78
C PHE A 63 -1.65 4.78 3.84
N ASN A 64 -2.84 5.22 3.45
CA ASN A 64 -4.07 4.45 3.51
C ASN A 64 -5.07 4.99 2.48
N ASP A 65 -6.08 4.19 2.14
CA ASP A 65 -7.26 4.62 1.38
C ASP A 65 -6.91 5.28 0.03
N PHE A 66 -5.97 4.69 -0.71
CA PHE A 66 -5.54 5.22 -2.00
C PHE A 66 -6.66 5.15 -3.05
N HIS A 67 -7.53 4.14 -2.99
CA HIS A 67 -8.69 3.95 -3.86
C HIS A 67 -8.39 4.21 -5.35
N GLY A 68 -7.26 3.67 -5.83
CA GLY A 68 -6.78 3.81 -7.20
C GLY A 68 -6.75 5.22 -7.78
N ASN A 69 -6.52 6.23 -6.95
CA ASN A 69 -6.36 7.63 -7.37
C ASN A 69 -5.00 7.85 -8.05
N LEU A 70 -4.90 7.34 -9.27
CA LEU A 70 -3.70 7.46 -10.09
C LEU A 70 -3.51 8.87 -10.67
N GLN A 71 -4.60 9.61 -10.88
CA GLN A 71 -4.57 11.02 -11.27
C GLN A 71 -4.78 11.91 -10.03
N ILE A 72 -4.50 13.21 -10.17
CA ILE A 72 -4.77 14.18 -9.10
C ILE A 72 -6.28 14.19 -8.83
N PRO A 73 -6.73 13.80 -7.62
CA PRO A 73 -8.14 13.82 -7.28
C PRO A 73 -8.66 15.26 -7.17
N ASN A 74 -9.97 15.44 -7.34
CA ASN A 74 -10.63 16.71 -7.02
C ASN A 74 -10.90 16.80 -5.50
N LEU A 75 -9.84 16.68 -4.70
CA LEU A 75 -9.89 16.76 -3.25
C LEU A 75 -8.91 17.82 -2.75
N ARG A 76 -9.40 18.67 -1.84
CA ARG A 76 -8.59 19.69 -1.17
C ARG A 76 -8.30 19.28 0.26
N VAL A 77 -7.04 19.43 0.68
CA VAL A 77 -6.61 19.17 2.06
C VAL A 77 -6.28 20.49 2.77
N PRO A 78 -6.51 20.57 4.09
CA PRO A 78 -6.11 21.75 4.86
C PRO A 78 -4.60 21.75 5.07
N VAL A 79 -3.97 22.90 4.83
CA VAL A 79 -2.56 23.13 5.08
C VAL A 79 -2.39 24.34 6.01
N PRO A 80 -1.43 24.30 6.96
CA PRO A 80 -1.13 25.46 7.79
C PRO A 80 -0.71 26.66 6.93
N ASP A 81 -1.35 27.80 7.16
CA ASP A 81 -1.06 29.06 6.48
C ASP A 81 -1.32 30.23 7.44
N ALA A 82 -0.25 30.81 7.99
CA ALA A 82 -0.31 31.90 8.95
C ALA A 82 -0.87 33.21 8.35
N SER A 83 -1.02 33.31 7.02
CA SER A 83 -1.68 34.46 6.37
C SER A 83 -3.20 34.39 6.44
N GLN A 84 -3.78 33.21 6.70
CA GLN A 84 -5.22 33.02 6.84
C GLN A 84 -5.66 33.35 8.26
N SER A 85 -6.83 33.99 8.41
CA SER A 85 -7.41 34.26 9.74
C SER A 85 -7.72 33.00 10.54
N THR A 86 -7.99 31.89 9.85
CA THR A 86 -8.18 30.55 10.43
C THR A 86 -6.86 29.81 10.67
N GLY A 87 -5.73 30.33 10.19
CA GLY A 87 -4.44 29.64 10.17
C GLY A 87 -4.35 28.49 9.16
N ILE A 88 -5.35 28.30 8.29
CA ILE A 88 -5.45 27.16 7.37
C ILE A 88 -5.88 27.62 5.97
N ARG A 89 -5.17 27.16 4.94
CA ARG A 89 -5.56 27.22 3.53
C ARG A 89 -5.94 25.83 3.02
N PHE A 90 -6.88 25.75 2.08
CA PHE A 90 -7.20 24.50 1.40
C PHE A 90 -6.55 24.43 0.02
N GLU A 91 -5.91 23.31 -0.30
CA GLU A 91 -5.19 23.12 -1.57
C GLU A 91 -5.49 21.75 -2.17
N ASN A 92 -5.53 21.65 -3.50
CA ASN A 92 -5.57 20.36 -4.17
C ASN A 92 -4.32 19.56 -3.81
N ALA A 93 -4.46 18.24 -3.68
CA ALA A 93 -3.36 17.35 -3.34
C ALA A 93 -3.49 16.00 -4.05
N GLY A 94 -2.39 15.25 -4.10
CA GLY A 94 -2.32 13.90 -4.66
C GLY A 94 -1.74 13.84 -6.08
N GLY A 95 -2.06 12.74 -6.77
CA GLY A 95 -1.42 12.34 -8.02
C GLY A 95 -0.30 11.34 -7.78
N VAL A 96 -0.37 10.18 -8.45
CA VAL A 96 0.54 9.05 -8.15
C VAL A 96 2.00 9.35 -8.52
N GLU A 97 2.23 10.20 -9.52
CA GLU A 97 3.57 10.62 -9.91
C GLU A 97 4.24 11.45 -8.81
N GLN A 98 3.51 12.40 -8.22
CA GLN A 98 3.98 13.26 -7.14
C GLN A 98 4.08 12.48 -5.82
N PHE A 99 3.12 11.60 -5.57
CA PHE A 99 3.16 10.67 -4.46
C PHE A 99 4.43 9.83 -4.50
N ALA A 100 4.74 9.21 -5.63
CA ALA A 100 5.93 8.38 -5.79
C ALA A 100 7.23 9.19 -5.66
N ALA A 101 7.30 10.41 -6.19
CA ALA A 101 8.46 11.29 -6.02
C ALA A 101 8.70 11.64 -4.54
N LEU A 102 7.62 11.89 -3.79
CA LEU A 102 7.71 12.13 -2.36
C LEU A 102 8.19 10.88 -1.62
N VAL A 103 7.67 9.69 -1.96
CA VAL A 103 8.17 8.41 -1.41
C VAL A 103 9.66 8.25 -1.69
N GLN A 104 10.12 8.46 -2.94
CA GLN A 104 11.54 8.38 -3.29
C GLN A 104 12.40 9.34 -2.48
N THR A 105 11.93 10.59 -2.31
CA THR A 105 12.62 11.60 -1.49
C THR A 105 12.78 11.13 -0.05
N LEU A 106 11.72 10.59 0.55
CA LEU A 106 11.76 10.06 1.92
C LEU A 106 12.67 8.83 2.03
N LYS A 107 12.67 7.93 1.04
CA LYS A 107 13.59 6.76 0.99
C LYS A 107 15.06 7.20 0.88
N GLN A 108 15.36 8.29 0.17
CA GLN A 108 16.71 8.82 0.06
C GLN A 108 17.21 9.48 1.36
N GLN A 109 16.31 10.05 2.16
CA GLN A 109 16.65 10.64 3.46
C GLN A 109 17.07 9.57 4.48
N ASN A 110 16.55 8.35 4.38
CA ASN A 110 17.00 7.23 5.21
C ASN A 110 16.88 5.89 4.43
N PRO A 111 18.01 5.23 4.09
CA PRO A 111 17.99 3.94 3.38
C PRO A 111 17.38 2.80 4.21
N LEU A 112 17.34 2.93 5.53
CA LEU A 112 16.61 2.03 6.42
C LEU A 112 15.15 2.48 6.50
N ASN A 113 14.37 2.12 5.49
CA ASN A 113 12.97 2.51 5.39
C ASN A 113 12.02 1.35 5.11
N ALA A 114 10.73 1.55 5.38
CA ALA A 114 9.65 0.71 4.88
C ALA A 114 8.47 1.55 4.38
N VAL A 115 7.95 1.23 3.21
CA VAL A 115 6.73 1.83 2.66
C VAL A 115 5.55 0.92 2.98
N VAL A 116 4.53 1.43 3.66
CA VAL A 116 3.45 0.61 4.23
C VAL A 116 2.09 1.20 3.91
N SER A 117 1.16 0.35 3.47
CA SER A 117 -0.22 0.75 3.17
C SER A 117 -1.20 0.10 4.15
N ALA A 118 -2.08 0.88 4.76
CA ALA A 118 -3.13 0.40 5.66
C ALA A 118 -4.50 0.27 4.96
N GLY A 119 -4.55 -0.58 3.94
CA GLY A 119 -5.80 -0.97 3.28
C GLY A 119 -6.35 0.03 2.27
N ASP A 120 -7.34 -0.45 1.53
CA ASP A 120 -8.08 0.28 0.50
C ASP A 120 -7.15 0.94 -0.52
N LEU A 121 -6.21 0.15 -1.03
CA LEU A 121 -5.50 0.54 -2.25
C LEU A 121 -6.48 0.59 -3.42
N VAL A 122 -7.41 -0.36 -3.47
CA VAL A 122 -8.35 -0.58 -4.58
C VAL A 122 -9.80 -0.32 -4.16
N GLY A 123 -10.75 -0.52 -5.09
CA GLY A 123 -12.18 -0.30 -4.87
C GLY A 123 -12.57 1.16 -4.61
N ALA A 124 -13.86 1.49 -4.73
CA ALA A 124 -14.37 2.88 -4.79
C ALA A 124 -13.53 3.83 -5.69
N THR A 125 -12.96 3.27 -6.75
CA THR A 125 -11.81 3.83 -7.45
C THR A 125 -12.23 4.63 -8.69
N PRO A 126 -11.52 5.71 -9.08
CA PRO A 126 -11.77 6.41 -10.34
C PRO A 126 -11.74 5.48 -11.56
N LEU A 127 -12.47 5.89 -12.60
CA LEU A 127 -12.71 5.08 -13.80
C LEU A 127 -11.42 4.50 -14.40
N MET A 128 -10.33 5.28 -14.42
CA MET A 128 -9.06 4.87 -15.01
C MET A 128 -8.48 3.59 -14.38
N SER A 129 -8.70 3.33 -13.09
CA SER A 129 -8.28 2.07 -12.46
C SER A 129 -9.41 1.04 -12.43
N ALA A 130 -10.65 1.46 -12.20
CA ALA A 130 -11.80 0.56 -12.17
C ALA A 130 -12.05 -0.19 -13.49
N LEU A 131 -11.77 0.43 -14.64
CA LEU A 131 -11.87 -0.21 -15.97
C LEU A 131 -10.99 -1.45 -16.12
N PHE A 132 -9.90 -1.50 -15.38
CA PHE A 132 -8.91 -2.58 -15.42
C PHE A 132 -8.89 -3.36 -14.11
N LYS A 133 -10.02 -3.36 -13.38
CA LYS A 133 -10.17 -4.13 -12.14
C LYS A 133 -9.03 -3.87 -11.15
N ASP A 134 -8.64 -2.61 -11.07
CA ASP A 134 -7.62 -2.11 -10.15
C ASP A 134 -6.19 -2.66 -10.31
N GLU A 135 -5.92 -3.42 -11.37
CA GLU A 135 -4.56 -3.80 -11.81
C GLU A 135 -3.61 -2.58 -11.87
N PRO A 136 -4.00 -1.43 -12.46
CA PRO A 136 -3.09 -0.29 -12.60
C PRO A 136 -2.69 0.28 -11.24
N THR A 137 -3.56 0.16 -10.24
CA THR A 137 -3.24 0.62 -8.90
C THR A 137 -2.14 -0.23 -8.27
N ILE A 138 -2.26 -1.55 -8.35
CA ILE A 138 -1.22 -2.45 -7.84
C ILE A 138 0.09 -2.31 -8.62
N GLU A 139 0.04 -2.14 -9.94
CA GLU A 139 1.22 -1.88 -10.76
C GLU A 139 1.94 -0.58 -10.35
N ALA A 140 1.19 0.49 -10.06
CA ALA A 140 1.78 1.72 -9.54
C ALA A 140 2.42 1.50 -8.15
N MET A 141 1.79 0.72 -7.27
CA MET A 141 2.35 0.38 -5.95
C MET A 141 3.61 -0.49 -6.05
N ASN A 142 3.71 -1.36 -7.06
CA ASN A 142 4.92 -2.10 -7.36
C ASN A 142 6.08 -1.16 -7.74
N LEU A 143 5.81 -0.13 -8.56
CA LEU A 143 6.81 0.86 -8.98
C LEU A 143 7.24 1.78 -7.83
N ILE A 144 6.30 2.17 -6.96
CA ILE A 144 6.59 2.92 -5.73
C ILE A 144 7.46 2.09 -4.76
N GLY A 145 7.32 0.76 -4.80
CA GLY A 145 8.04 -0.16 -3.93
C GLY A 145 7.44 -0.17 -2.53
N VAL A 146 6.13 -0.44 -2.45
CA VAL A 146 5.44 -0.79 -1.20
C VAL A 146 6.08 -2.07 -0.63
N ASP A 147 6.36 -2.09 0.68
CA ASP A 147 6.91 -3.26 1.36
C ASP A 147 5.80 -4.16 1.93
N PHE A 148 4.75 -3.57 2.50
CA PHE A 148 3.64 -4.30 3.13
C PHE A 148 2.32 -3.57 2.92
N HIS A 149 1.25 -4.33 2.67
CA HIS A 149 -0.11 -3.80 2.55
C HIS A 149 -1.06 -4.61 3.43
N ALA A 150 -1.70 -3.96 4.40
CA ALA A 150 -2.84 -4.56 5.10
C ALA A 150 -4.07 -4.52 4.21
N VAL A 151 -4.89 -5.57 4.22
CA VAL A 151 -6.13 -5.61 3.43
C VAL A 151 -7.22 -4.78 4.12
N GLY A 152 -7.88 -3.89 3.38
CA GLY A 152 -9.06 -3.12 3.80
C GLY A 152 -10.37 -3.71 3.30
N ASN A 153 -11.48 -2.97 3.43
CA ASN A 153 -12.79 -3.46 2.99
C ASN A 153 -12.95 -3.47 1.48
N HIS A 154 -12.44 -2.46 0.80
CA HIS A 154 -12.65 -2.31 -0.64
C HIS A 154 -11.83 -3.31 -1.47
N GLU A 155 -10.82 -3.93 -0.88
CA GLU A 155 -10.16 -5.11 -1.45
C GLU A 155 -11.13 -6.30 -1.70
N PHE A 156 -12.26 -6.37 -0.99
CA PHE A 156 -13.28 -7.42 -1.16
C PHE A 156 -14.41 -7.06 -2.12
N ASP A 157 -14.39 -5.89 -2.77
CA ASP A 157 -15.48 -5.41 -3.65
C ASP A 157 -15.79 -6.39 -4.80
N TYR A 158 -14.74 -6.98 -5.37
CA TYR A 158 -14.83 -8.01 -6.42
C TYR A 158 -14.76 -9.45 -5.89
N GLY A 159 -14.67 -9.60 -4.57
CA GLY A 159 -14.61 -10.87 -3.86
C GLY A 159 -13.23 -11.50 -3.76
N VAL A 160 -13.15 -12.57 -2.94
CA VAL A 160 -11.90 -13.21 -2.51
C VAL A 160 -11.05 -13.73 -3.68
N ALA A 161 -11.68 -14.24 -4.74
CA ALA A 161 -10.95 -14.74 -5.91
C ALA A 161 -10.18 -13.62 -6.61
N HIS A 162 -10.84 -12.48 -6.81
CA HIS A 162 -10.22 -11.30 -7.39
C HIS A 162 -9.14 -10.71 -6.47
N LEU A 163 -9.40 -10.64 -5.17
CA LEU A 163 -8.40 -10.19 -4.20
C LEU A 163 -7.13 -11.05 -4.22
N LYS A 164 -7.27 -12.38 -4.27
CA LYS A 164 -6.13 -13.28 -4.43
C LYS A 164 -5.40 -13.05 -5.75
N ARG A 165 -6.13 -12.74 -6.83
CA ARG A 165 -5.55 -12.37 -8.12
C ARG A 165 -4.76 -11.07 -8.06
N LEU A 166 -5.22 -10.04 -7.34
CA LEU A 166 -4.44 -8.81 -7.12
C LEU A 166 -3.07 -9.13 -6.50
N GLN A 167 -3.00 -10.10 -5.59
CA GLN A 167 -1.73 -10.59 -5.06
C GLN A 167 -0.93 -11.43 -6.08
N SER A 168 -1.56 -12.42 -6.73
CA SER A 168 -0.86 -13.48 -7.46
C SER A 168 -0.70 -13.27 -8.96
N GLY A 169 -1.39 -12.27 -9.52
CA GLY A 169 -1.49 -12.09 -10.97
C GLY A 169 -2.43 -13.07 -11.66
N GLY A 170 -2.51 -12.96 -12.99
CA GLY A 170 -3.34 -13.79 -13.87
C GLY A 170 -4.37 -12.99 -14.66
N CYS A 171 -5.25 -13.67 -15.38
CA CYS A 171 -6.38 -13.06 -16.09
C CYS A 171 -7.68 -13.71 -15.66
N GLU A 172 -8.75 -12.93 -15.55
CA GLU A 172 -10.09 -13.45 -15.31
C GLU A 172 -10.86 -13.56 -16.63
N LYS A 173 -11.72 -14.57 -16.72
CA LYS A 173 -12.63 -14.68 -17.84
C LYS A 173 -13.77 -13.70 -17.64
N ASN A 174 -13.92 -12.75 -18.56
CA ASN A 174 -15.06 -11.86 -18.58
C ASN A 174 -16.34 -12.69 -18.77
N VAL A 175 -17.27 -12.59 -17.81
CA VAL A 175 -18.50 -13.40 -17.80
C VAL A 175 -19.42 -13.11 -18.98
N THR A 176 -19.36 -11.90 -19.56
CA THR A 176 -20.22 -11.48 -20.67
C THR A 176 -19.64 -11.88 -22.01
N THR A 177 -18.33 -11.66 -22.23
CA THR A 177 -17.69 -11.90 -23.54
C THR A 177 -17.03 -13.27 -23.64
N GLY A 178 -16.81 -13.94 -22.50
CA GLY A 178 -16.05 -15.18 -22.42
C GLY A 178 -14.55 -15.03 -22.71
N GLN A 179 -14.06 -13.81 -22.96
CA GLN A 179 -12.65 -13.52 -23.23
C GLN A 179 -11.91 -13.21 -21.93
N PRO A 180 -10.58 -13.44 -21.86
CA PRO A 180 -9.80 -12.95 -20.72
C PRO A 180 -9.84 -11.43 -20.66
N ASP A 181 -9.95 -10.87 -19.47
CA ASP A 181 -9.93 -9.43 -19.17
C ASP A 181 -8.60 -8.74 -19.53
N CYS A 182 -7.53 -9.51 -19.60
CA CYS A 182 -6.22 -9.09 -20.09
C CYS A 182 -6.07 -9.20 -21.61
N LYS A 183 -7.13 -9.56 -22.37
CA LYS A 183 -7.03 -9.70 -23.83
C LYS A 183 -6.50 -8.41 -24.46
N GLY A 184 -5.42 -8.53 -25.25
CA GLY A 184 -4.76 -7.39 -25.89
C GLY A 184 -3.79 -6.63 -24.98
N ARG A 185 -3.53 -7.12 -23.77
CA ARG A 185 -2.54 -6.62 -22.81
C ARG A 185 -1.68 -7.78 -22.31
N PRO A 186 -0.50 -7.52 -21.72
CA PRO A 186 0.22 -8.54 -20.97
C PRO A 186 -0.65 -9.12 -19.85
N THR A 187 -0.41 -10.37 -19.49
CA THR A 187 -0.99 -10.96 -18.29
C THR A 187 -0.59 -10.12 -17.09
N TYR A 188 -1.56 -9.76 -16.27
CA TYR A 188 -1.32 -9.01 -15.05
C TYR A 188 -0.42 -9.82 -14.09
N ALA A 189 0.66 -9.20 -13.60
CA ALA A 189 1.71 -9.89 -12.85
C ALA A 189 1.39 -10.08 -11.35
N GLY A 190 0.43 -9.32 -10.81
CA GLY A 190 0.16 -9.30 -9.37
C GLY A 190 1.03 -8.29 -8.60
N ALA A 191 0.84 -8.26 -7.29
CA ALA A 191 1.62 -7.46 -6.37
C ALA A 191 2.99 -8.09 -6.09
N ASN A 192 4.05 -7.28 -6.15
CA ASN A 192 5.41 -7.64 -5.73
C ASN A 192 5.62 -7.49 -4.22
N PHE A 193 4.57 -7.13 -3.50
CA PHE A 193 4.53 -6.96 -2.06
C PHE A 193 3.44 -7.84 -1.46
N PRO A 194 3.63 -8.34 -0.23
CA PRO A 194 2.65 -9.16 0.45
C PRO A 194 1.46 -8.32 0.94
N PHE A 195 0.28 -8.84 0.66
CA PHE A 195 -0.95 -8.48 1.34
C PHE A 195 -0.95 -9.18 2.69
N LEU A 196 -1.44 -8.50 3.73
CA LEU A 196 -1.42 -8.97 5.11
C LEU A 196 -2.84 -8.91 5.70
N ALA A 197 -3.26 -10.00 6.36
CA ALA A 197 -4.60 -10.12 6.91
C ALA A 197 -4.66 -11.13 8.07
N ALA A 198 -4.15 -10.75 9.24
CA ALA A 198 -4.03 -11.63 10.40
C ALA A 198 -5.37 -12.08 10.98
N ASN A 199 -6.41 -11.25 10.86
CA ASN A 199 -7.73 -11.55 11.42
C ASN A 199 -8.76 -12.00 10.39
N VAL A 200 -8.36 -12.20 9.13
CA VAL A 200 -9.26 -12.70 8.08
C VAL A 200 -9.04 -14.19 7.91
N ILE A 201 -9.98 -15.01 8.36
CA ILE A 201 -9.87 -16.47 8.40
C ILE A 201 -10.73 -17.09 7.31
N ALA A 202 -10.15 -17.93 6.47
CA ALA A 202 -10.89 -18.76 5.54
C ALA A 202 -11.59 -19.90 6.29
N GLU A 203 -12.91 -20.00 6.19
CA GLU A 203 -13.68 -21.05 6.86
C GLU A 203 -13.37 -22.45 6.31
N SER A 204 -12.89 -22.53 5.07
CA SER A 204 -12.55 -23.78 4.40
C SER A 204 -11.45 -24.58 5.11
N ASP A 205 -10.49 -23.92 5.75
CA ASP A 205 -9.33 -24.57 6.37
C ASP A 205 -8.88 -23.94 7.69
N GLY A 206 -9.56 -22.88 8.15
CA GLY A 206 -9.26 -22.19 9.40
C GLY A 206 -7.98 -21.36 9.37
N LYS A 207 -7.36 -21.16 8.21
CA LYS A 207 -6.11 -20.38 8.07
C LYS A 207 -6.40 -18.92 7.76
N THR A 208 -5.41 -18.06 8.00
CA THR A 208 -5.47 -16.67 7.56
C THR A 208 -5.48 -16.61 6.02
N LEU A 209 -6.27 -15.70 5.46
CA LEU A 209 -6.43 -15.54 4.02
C LEU A 209 -5.11 -15.15 3.34
N PHE A 210 -4.35 -14.30 4.01
CA PHE A 210 -3.01 -13.86 3.66
C PHE A 210 -2.08 -14.03 4.87
N PRO A 211 -0.75 -13.89 4.73
CA PRO A 211 0.14 -13.87 5.89
C PRO A 211 -0.33 -12.87 6.97
N ALA A 212 -0.27 -13.28 8.23
CA ALA A 212 -0.69 -12.42 9.34
C ALA A 212 0.21 -11.18 9.48
N TYR A 213 1.51 -11.35 9.24
CA TYR A 213 2.50 -10.30 9.35
C TYR A 213 3.66 -10.49 8.38
N GLY A 214 4.31 -9.39 8.04
CA GLY A 214 5.62 -9.35 7.41
C GLY A 214 6.70 -8.98 8.42
N VAL A 215 7.96 -9.34 8.15
CA VAL A 215 9.10 -8.96 8.99
C VAL A 215 10.17 -8.32 8.13
N LYS A 216 10.66 -7.14 8.54
CA LYS A 216 11.81 -6.48 7.91
C LYS A 216 12.90 -6.24 8.94
N ALA A 217 14.14 -6.47 8.55
CA ALA A 217 15.31 -6.23 9.39
C ALA A 217 15.96 -4.90 9.00
N PHE A 218 16.29 -4.08 10.00
CA PHE A 218 17.00 -2.82 9.86
C PHE A 218 18.30 -2.91 10.65
N ASP A 219 19.43 -3.03 9.95
CA ASP A 219 20.75 -3.28 10.53
C ASP A 219 20.74 -4.37 11.63
N GLY A 220 20.05 -5.47 11.36
CA GLY A 220 19.95 -6.63 12.24
C GLY A 220 18.81 -6.58 13.27
N VAL A 221 18.16 -5.43 13.49
CA VAL A 221 16.97 -5.33 14.36
C VAL A 221 15.71 -5.64 13.55
N LYS A 222 14.93 -6.63 13.98
CA LYS A 222 13.71 -7.07 13.28
C LYS A 222 12.49 -6.29 13.76
N VAL A 223 11.68 -5.85 12.82
CA VAL A 223 10.36 -5.24 13.05
C VAL A 223 9.30 -6.08 12.36
N ALA A 224 8.25 -6.46 13.09
CA ALA A 224 7.07 -7.09 12.52
C ALA A 224 6.01 -6.05 12.14
N PHE A 225 5.39 -6.23 10.98
CA PHE A 225 4.25 -5.46 10.48
C PHE A 225 3.05 -6.38 10.46
N ILE A 226 2.12 -6.24 11.40
CA ILE A 226 0.91 -7.07 11.48
C ILE A 226 -0.20 -6.37 10.70
N GLY A 227 -0.71 -7.02 9.65
CA GLY A 227 -1.80 -6.48 8.83
C GLY A 227 -3.15 -6.90 9.39
N MET A 228 -4.05 -5.94 9.55
CA MET A 228 -5.35 -6.12 10.18
C MET A 228 -6.43 -5.48 9.32
N THR A 229 -7.56 -6.16 9.22
CA THR A 229 -8.73 -5.70 8.50
C THR A 229 -9.85 -5.40 9.51
N LEU A 230 -10.63 -4.34 9.35
CA LEU A 230 -11.80 -4.11 10.22
C LEU A 230 -12.72 -5.34 10.31
N ARG A 231 -13.19 -5.64 11.51
CA ARG A 231 -13.99 -6.85 11.79
C ARG A 231 -15.42 -6.82 11.22
N ASN A 232 -15.95 -5.64 10.92
CA ASN A 232 -17.34 -5.41 10.52
C ASN A 232 -17.58 -5.43 8.99
N ILE A 233 -16.59 -5.82 8.17
CA ILE A 233 -16.72 -5.89 6.70
C ILE A 233 -18.02 -6.55 6.20
N PRO A 234 -18.50 -7.68 6.76
CA PRO A 234 -19.71 -8.33 6.24
C PRO A 234 -20.96 -7.43 6.23
N GLN A 235 -20.95 -6.31 6.96
CA GLN A 235 -22.01 -5.30 6.97
C GLN A 235 -21.77 -4.14 5.97
N LEU A 236 -20.54 -4.01 5.46
CA LEU A 236 -20.08 -2.89 4.64
C LEU A 236 -19.98 -3.22 3.15
N VAL A 237 -19.74 -4.49 2.81
CA VAL A 237 -19.57 -4.93 1.42
C VAL A 237 -20.68 -5.88 1.00
N ARG A 238 -20.74 -6.19 -0.30
CA ARG A 238 -21.67 -7.17 -0.84
C ARG A 238 -21.44 -8.53 -0.16
N PRO A 239 -22.49 -9.25 0.31
CA PRO A 239 -22.32 -10.51 1.02
C PRO A 239 -21.50 -11.57 0.25
N SER A 240 -21.58 -11.57 -1.09
CA SER A 240 -20.77 -12.46 -1.94
C SER A 240 -19.27 -12.16 -1.90
N GLY A 241 -18.87 -10.92 -1.57
CA GLY A 241 -17.48 -10.49 -1.53
C GLY A 241 -16.68 -11.15 -0.41
N THR A 242 -17.34 -11.50 0.70
CA THR A 242 -16.75 -12.10 1.90
C THR A 242 -17.29 -13.47 2.26
N ALA A 243 -18.05 -14.10 1.37
CA ALA A 243 -18.58 -15.44 1.59
C ALA A 243 -17.45 -16.44 1.93
N GLY A 244 -17.65 -17.21 3.01
CA GLY A 244 -16.68 -18.20 3.49
C GLY A 244 -15.49 -17.61 4.27
N LEU A 245 -15.58 -16.35 4.71
CA LEU A 245 -14.58 -15.70 5.56
C LEU A 245 -15.16 -15.31 6.92
N ARG A 246 -14.33 -15.41 7.96
CA ARG A 246 -14.58 -14.79 9.28
C ARG A 246 -13.57 -13.70 9.56
N PHE A 247 -14.03 -12.63 10.18
CA PHE A 247 -13.20 -11.50 10.58
C PHE A 247 -13.14 -11.48 12.11
N LEU A 248 -11.96 -11.77 12.67
CA LEU A 248 -11.73 -11.81 14.11
C LEU A 248 -11.51 -10.41 14.68
N ASP A 249 -11.66 -10.28 16.00
CA ASP A 249 -11.38 -9.03 16.71
C ASP A 249 -9.91 -8.63 16.56
N GLU A 250 -9.70 -7.34 16.33
CA GLU A 250 -8.39 -6.79 15.97
C GLU A 250 -7.42 -6.87 17.15
N VAL A 251 -7.90 -6.53 18.34
CA VAL A 251 -7.09 -6.47 19.56
C VAL A 251 -6.71 -7.87 20.01
N GLU A 252 -7.68 -8.78 20.04
CA GLU A 252 -7.45 -10.17 20.44
C GLU A 252 -6.44 -10.85 19.51
N THR A 253 -6.59 -10.68 18.21
CA THR A 253 -5.70 -11.28 17.20
C THR A 253 -4.26 -10.75 17.34
N VAL A 254 -4.08 -9.42 17.45
CA VAL A 254 -2.73 -8.86 17.61
C VAL A 254 -2.09 -9.37 18.90
N ASN A 255 -2.81 -9.30 20.02
CA ASN A 255 -2.26 -9.70 21.32
C ASN A 255 -1.91 -11.19 21.37
N GLN A 256 -2.62 -12.05 20.64
CA GLN A 256 -2.28 -13.48 20.49
C GLN A 256 -0.99 -13.71 19.71
N LEU A 257 -0.63 -12.84 18.77
CA LEU A 257 0.61 -12.94 17.98
C LEU A 257 1.86 -12.46 18.73
N LEU A 258 1.71 -11.56 19.72
CA LEU A 258 2.86 -10.95 20.41
C LEU A 258 3.79 -11.98 21.10
N PRO A 259 3.30 -13.02 21.82
CA PRO A 259 4.16 -14.04 22.40
C PRO A 259 4.95 -14.83 21.35
N GLU A 260 4.35 -15.13 20.20
CA GLU A 260 5.02 -15.82 19.09
C GLU A 260 6.15 -14.96 18.50
N LEU A 261 5.88 -13.69 18.23
CA LEU A 261 6.87 -12.74 17.72
C LEU A 261 8.03 -12.57 18.70
N LYS A 262 7.74 -12.46 19.99
CA LYS A 262 8.74 -12.39 21.05
C LYS A 262 9.59 -13.66 21.11
N ALA A 263 9.00 -14.84 20.99
CA ALA A 263 9.73 -16.11 20.93
C ALA A 263 10.67 -16.20 19.70
N LYS A 264 10.34 -15.48 18.62
CA LYS A 264 11.18 -15.32 17.42
C LYS A 264 12.24 -14.21 17.54
N GLY A 265 12.35 -13.57 18.71
CA GLY A 265 13.28 -12.47 18.98
C GLY A 265 12.87 -11.15 18.33
N ILE A 266 11.58 -10.97 18.00
CA ILE A 266 11.03 -9.75 17.42
C ILE A 266 10.30 -8.98 18.52
N ASN A 267 10.90 -7.88 18.97
CA ASN A 267 10.38 -7.08 20.09
C ASN A 267 9.82 -5.71 19.66
N ALA A 268 9.93 -5.36 18.38
CA ALA A 268 9.35 -4.16 17.77
C ALA A 268 8.21 -4.56 16.83
N VAL A 269 7.00 -4.09 17.13
CA VAL A 269 5.79 -4.39 16.36
C VAL A 269 5.11 -3.10 15.90
N VAL A 270 4.81 -3.07 14.60
CA VAL A 270 3.96 -2.07 13.95
C VAL A 270 2.65 -2.77 13.58
N VAL A 271 1.53 -2.22 14.02
CA VAL A 271 0.20 -2.68 13.58
C VAL A 271 -0.23 -1.81 12.41
N VAL A 272 -0.64 -2.45 11.32
CA VAL A 272 -1.13 -1.82 10.10
C VAL A 272 -2.57 -2.26 9.95
N VAL A 273 -3.51 -1.41 10.36
CA VAL A 273 -4.92 -1.77 10.50
C VAL A 273 -5.79 -0.90 9.61
N HIS A 274 -6.64 -1.53 8.81
CA HIS A 274 -7.66 -0.80 8.07
C HIS A 274 -8.90 -0.60 8.94
N GLU A 275 -8.75 0.24 9.96
CA GLU A 275 -9.81 0.75 10.83
C GLU A 275 -9.33 2.11 11.34
N GLY A 276 -10.25 3.04 11.60
CA GLY A 276 -9.90 4.45 11.76
C GLY A 276 -10.53 5.13 12.96
N GLY A 277 -10.18 6.40 13.10
CA GLY A 277 -10.76 7.32 14.07
C GLY A 277 -11.10 8.65 13.42
N GLU A 278 -11.49 9.62 14.26
CA GLU A 278 -11.76 10.98 13.84
C GLU A 278 -11.15 11.99 14.82
N GLN A 279 -10.74 13.14 14.30
CA GLN A 279 -10.29 14.31 15.07
C GLN A 279 -10.76 15.61 14.38
N SER A 280 -10.71 16.74 15.09
CA SER A 280 -11.30 18.02 14.65
C SER A 280 -10.29 19.10 14.20
N GLY A 281 -9.00 18.89 14.36
CA GLY A 281 -7.90 19.77 13.96
C GLY A 281 -7.33 19.51 12.56
N GLY A 282 -6.11 20.02 12.32
CA GLY A 282 -5.37 19.92 11.07
C GLY A 282 -4.69 18.56 10.84
N ILE A 283 -3.92 18.47 9.75
CA ILE A 283 -3.34 17.20 9.25
C ILE A 283 -2.40 16.49 10.22
N ASN A 284 -1.81 17.22 11.16
CA ASN A 284 -0.87 16.69 12.16
C ASN A 284 -1.44 16.73 13.59
N ASP A 285 -2.68 17.16 13.75
CA ASP A 285 -3.26 17.36 15.07
C ASP A 285 -3.93 16.09 15.59
N CYS A 286 -4.26 16.12 16.89
CA CYS A 286 -4.98 15.08 17.60
C CYS A 286 -5.98 15.72 18.57
N ILE A 287 -6.97 16.45 18.03
CA ILE A 287 -7.97 17.16 18.84
C ILE A 287 -9.25 16.32 18.93
N ASP A 288 -9.73 16.07 20.14
CA ASP A 288 -10.95 15.30 20.42
C ASP A 288 -10.97 13.90 19.77
N PHE A 289 -9.80 13.25 19.74
CA PHE A 289 -9.64 11.97 19.07
C PHE A 289 -10.57 10.90 19.64
N ARG A 290 -11.32 10.26 18.74
CA ARG A 290 -12.36 9.26 19.04
C ARG A 290 -12.47 8.23 17.92
N GLY A 291 -13.25 7.19 18.16
CA GLY A 291 -13.55 6.14 17.20
C GLY A 291 -12.69 4.88 17.40
N PRO A 292 -12.96 3.82 16.61
CA PRO A 292 -12.38 2.49 16.81
C PRO A 292 -10.85 2.44 16.89
N ALA A 293 -10.13 3.26 16.12
CA ALA A 293 -8.66 3.31 16.18
C ALA A 293 -8.12 3.65 17.57
N LYS A 294 -8.80 4.52 18.33
CA LYS A 294 -8.43 4.85 19.72
C LYS A 294 -8.61 3.64 20.63
N ASP A 295 -9.76 2.98 20.52
CA ASP A 295 -10.11 1.84 21.37
C ASP A 295 -9.17 0.66 21.10
N ILE A 296 -8.88 0.37 19.82
CA ILE A 296 -7.92 -0.65 19.43
C ILE A 296 -6.55 -0.32 20.03
N ALA A 297 -5.98 0.85 19.71
CA ALA A 297 -4.64 1.22 20.16
C ALA A 297 -4.48 1.18 21.69
N SER A 298 -5.52 1.56 22.44
CA SER A 298 -5.52 1.55 23.91
C SER A 298 -5.44 0.16 24.53
N ARG A 299 -5.84 -0.89 23.81
CA ARG A 299 -5.91 -2.28 24.30
C ARG A 299 -4.82 -3.20 23.72
N LEU A 300 -3.99 -2.68 22.81
CA LEU A 300 -2.86 -3.43 22.24
C LEU A 300 -1.71 -3.56 23.25
N GLY A 301 -1.03 -4.71 23.23
CA GLY A 301 0.08 -5.02 24.11
C GLY A 301 1.26 -4.02 24.02
N PRO A 302 2.11 -3.95 25.05
CA PRO A 302 3.18 -2.96 25.17
C PRO A 302 4.30 -3.10 24.13
N GLU A 303 4.41 -4.23 23.42
CA GLU A 303 5.30 -4.45 22.28
C GLU A 303 4.93 -3.62 21.04
N VAL A 304 3.66 -3.21 20.92
CA VAL A 304 3.20 -2.36 19.82
C VAL A 304 3.52 -0.91 20.14
N SER A 305 4.24 -0.22 19.25
CA SER A 305 4.62 1.18 19.44
C SER A 305 4.06 2.11 18.37
N VAL A 306 3.75 1.58 17.19
CA VAL A 306 3.17 2.33 16.07
C VAL A 306 1.94 1.59 15.54
N VAL A 307 0.85 2.32 15.32
CA VAL A 307 -0.40 1.86 14.73
C VAL A 307 -0.72 2.75 13.53
N ILE A 308 -0.54 2.20 12.33
CA ILE A 308 -0.88 2.85 11.07
C ILE A 308 -2.32 2.45 10.74
N THR A 309 -3.18 3.43 10.54
CA THR A 309 -4.64 3.27 10.43
C THR A 309 -5.17 3.73 9.07
N GLY A 310 -6.46 3.46 8.79
CA GLY A 310 -7.14 3.83 7.54
C GLY A 310 -8.66 3.90 7.69
N HIS A 311 -9.41 3.57 6.63
CA HIS A 311 -10.87 3.39 6.58
C HIS A 311 -11.72 4.67 6.68
N THR A 312 -11.47 5.51 7.68
CA THR A 312 -12.33 6.68 7.94
C THR A 312 -12.04 7.89 7.04
N HIS A 313 -11.02 7.78 6.19
CA HIS A 313 -10.49 8.86 5.32
C HIS A 313 -10.08 10.11 6.11
N ARG A 314 -9.79 9.95 7.41
CA ARG A 314 -9.32 11.04 8.28
C ARG A 314 -7.80 11.06 8.35
N TYR A 315 -7.26 12.21 8.68
CA TYR A 315 -5.85 12.38 9.00
C TYR A 315 -5.70 12.69 10.49
N TYR A 316 -4.62 12.19 11.08
CA TYR A 316 -4.25 12.48 12.47
C TYR A 316 -2.87 11.92 12.79
N ILE A 317 -2.24 12.53 13.79
CA ILE A 317 -1.04 12.02 14.46
C ILE A 317 -1.30 12.07 15.97
N CYS A 318 -1.68 10.93 16.53
CA CYS A 318 -2.10 10.81 17.93
C CYS A 318 -1.14 9.97 18.75
N ASP A 319 -1.09 10.22 20.05
CA ASP A 319 -0.47 9.32 21.03
C ASP A 319 -1.57 8.70 21.91
N VAL A 320 -1.73 7.38 21.84
CA VAL A 320 -2.75 6.63 22.59
C VAL A 320 -2.07 5.52 23.37
N ALA A 321 -2.16 5.56 24.70
CA ALA A 321 -1.56 4.57 25.60
C ALA A 321 -0.06 4.30 25.30
N GLY A 322 0.71 5.36 24.99
CA GLY A 322 2.13 5.27 24.66
C GLY A 322 2.43 4.76 23.24
N LYS A 323 1.42 4.68 22.37
CA LYS A 323 1.57 4.26 20.97
C LYS A 323 1.30 5.43 20.04
N ARG A 324 2.11 5.55 19.00
CA ARG A 324 1.87 6.49 17.90
C ARG A 324 0.80 5.93 16.98
N VAL A 325 -0.32 6.64 16.83
CA VAL A 325 -1.46 6.26 15.98
C VAL A 325 -1.57 7.27 14.83
N THR A 326 -1.54 6.81 13.59
CA THR A 326 -1.44 7.71 12.42
C THR A 326 -2.43 7.34 11.32
N SER A 327 -2.95 8.35 10.63
CA SER A 327 -3.68 8.19 9.37
C SER A 327 -3.35 9.34 8.41
N ALA A 328 -3.30 9.04 7.12
CA ALA A 328 -2.89 9.94 6.05
C ALA A 328 -4.06 10.40 5.16
N GLY A 329 -5.27 10.50 5.71
CA GLY A 329 -6.44 10.94 4.93
C GLY A 329 -6.82 9.90 3.89
N SER A 330 -6.89 10.27 2.62
CA SER A 330 -7.20 9.35 1.52
C SER A 330 -6.62 9.82 0.18
N TYR A 331 -6.77 8.98 -0.84
CA TYR A 331 -6.56 9.27 -2.26
C TYR A 331 -5.12 9.70 -2.62
N GLY A 332 -4.15 9.26 -1.81
CA GLY A 332 -2.74 9.64 -1.97
C GLY A 332 -2.49 11.14 -1.75
N THR A 333 -3.38 11.85 -1.06
CA THR A 333 -3.23 13.30 -0.81
C THR A 333 -2.20 13.61 0.28
N LEU A 334 -1.99 12.70 1.22
CA LEU A 334 -0.96 12.81 2.25
C LEU A 334 -0.11 11.52 2.30
N LEU A 335 1.10 11.69 2.82
CA LEU A 335 1.99 10.62 3.27
C LEU A 335 2.36 10.86 4.74
N THR A 336 2.26 9.84 5.58
CA THR A 336 2.80 9.91 6.93
C THR A 336 4.27 9.49 6.91
N GLU A 337 5.16 10.42 7.23
CA GLU A 337 6.53 10.12 7.61
C GLU A 337 6.57 9.77 9.10
N ILE A 338 7.15 8.63 9.45
CA ILE A 338 7.33 8.19 10.84
C ILE A 338 8.79 7.82 11.06
N ASP A 339 9.52 8.64 11.79
CA ASP A 339 10.88 8.33 12.25
C ASP A 339 10.80 7.51 13.53
N VAL A 340 11.39 6.33 13.51
CA VAL A 340 11.40 5.34 14.59
C VAL A 340 12.83 5.03 14.98
N ASP A 341 13.16 5.16 16.27
CA ASP A 341 14.45 4.71 16.79
C ASP A 341 14.28 3.33 17.44
N LEU A 342 15.03 2.35 16.94
CA LEU A 342 15.08 0.98 17.46
C LEU A 342 16.29 0.81 18.37
N ASP A 343 16.06 0.46 19.62
CA ASP A 343 17.13 0.16 20.56
C ASP A 343 17.73 -1.23 20.28
N ARG A 344 19.04 -1.30 20.03
CA ARG A 344 19.71 -2.56 19.65
C ARG A 344 19.79 -3.57 20.80
N ALA A 345 19.82 -3.12 22.04
CA ALA A 345 19.97 -4.00 23.21
C ALA A 345 18.67 -4.75 23.52
N THR A 346 17.55 -4.07 23.37
CA THR A 346 16.20 -4.58 23.69
C THR A 346 15.44 -5.04 22.44
N GLY A 347 15.81 -4.54 21.26
CA GLY A 347 15.08 -4.76 20.01
C GLY A 347 13.72 -4.06 19.98
N ARG A 348 13.47 -3.08 20.87
CA ARG A 348 12.20 -2.34 20.98
C ARG A 348 12.31 -0.96 20.35
N VAL A 349 11.16 -0.37 20.05
CA VAL A 349 11.09 1.06 19.69
C VAL A 349 11.32 1.88 20.96
N SER A 350 12.31 2.77 20.94
CA SER A 350 12.59 3.72 22.03
C SER A 350 12.00 5.10 21.78
N ARG A 351 11.76 5.46 20.51
CA ARG A 351 11.15 6.72 20.10
C ARG A 351 10.39 6.56 18.79
N SER A 352 9.27 7.26 18.66
CA SER A 352 8.58 7.45 17.38
C SER A 352 8.09 8.89 17.23
N VAL A 353 8.40 9.54 16.10
CA VAL A 353 7.93 10.89 15.75
C VAL A 353 7.34 10.83 14.35
N ALA A 354 6.16 11.41 14.16
CA ALA A 354 5.44 11.32 12.90
C ALA A 354 4.93 12.69 12.44
N ARG A 355 4.79 12.83 11.13
CA ARG A 355 4.08 13.94 10.50
C ARG A 355 3.46 13.50 9.18
N ASN A 356 2.28 14.02 8.89
CA ASN A 356 1.67 14.01 7.58
C ASN A 356 2.27 15.12 6.70
N ILE A 357 2.61 14.73 5.48
CA ILE A 357 3.18 15.56 4.44
C ILE A 357 2.19 15.58 3.28
N VAL A 358 1.85 16.77 2.80
CA VAL A 358 0.95 16.95 1.67
C VAL A 358 1.66 16.59 0.38
N VAL A 359 1.01 15.76 -0.44
CA VAL A 359 1.44 15.47 -1.81
C VAL A 359 1.00 16.62 -2.70
N LYS A 360 1.95 17.52 -2.99
CA LYS A 360 1.68 18.73 -3.77
C LYS A 360 1.52 18.41 -5.26
N PRO A 361 0.40 18.80 -5.92
CA PRO A 361 0.17 18.49 -7.33
C PRO A 361 1.19 19.14 -8.29
N ASP A 362 1.72 20.31 -7.89
CA ASP A 362 2.78 21.05 -8.60
C ASP A 362 4.20 20.64 -8.18
N GLY A 363 4.33 19.61 -7.33
CA GLY A 363 5.59 19.04 -6.91
C GLY A 363 6.31 18.21 -7.99
N PRO A 364 7.52 17.72 -7.68
CA PRO A 364 8.26 16.82 -8.56
C PRO A 364 7.47 15.56 -8.89
N LYS A 365 7.72 14.98 -10.07
CA LYS A 365 7.11 13.74 -10.55
C LYS A 365 8.14 12.62 -10.63
N ALA A 366 7.74 11.40 -10.27
CA ALA A 366 8.52 10.20 -10.54
C ALA A 366 8.42 9.84 -12.03
N ALA A 367 9.52 9.99 -12.76
CA ALA A 367 9.55 9.85 -14.21
C ALA A 367 9.13 8.46 -14.70
N GLU A 368 9.38 7.41 -13.90
CA GLU A 368 8.97 6.04 -14.22
C GLU A 368 7.44 5.87 -14.25
N LEU A 369 6.68 6.76 -13.60
CA LEU A 369 5.21 6.71 -13.57
C LEU A 369 4.55 7.58 -14.63
N THR A 370 5.26 8.52 -15.25
CA THR A 370 4.66 9.39 -16.27
C THR A 370 4.13 8.59 -17.46
N GLY A 371 4.99 7.78 -18.08
CA GLY A 371 4.58 6.92 -19.20
C GLY A 371 3.57 5.83 -18.79
N PHE A 372 3.55 5.45 -17.51
CA PHE A 372 2.56 4.53 -16.94
C PHE A 372 1.16 5.17 -16.88
N VAL A 373 1.04 6.36 -16.29
CA VAL A 373 -0.23 7.08 -16.17
C VAL A 373 -0.76 7.48 -17.55
N GLU A 374 0.10 7.97 -18.44
CA GLU A 374 -0.29 8.35 -19.81
C GLU A 374 -0.88 7.17 -20.59
N ARG A 375 -0.30 5.97 -20.44
CA ARG A 375 -0.81 4.75 -21.08
C ARG A 375 -2.21 4.43 -20.61
N TYR A 376 -2.44 4.37 -19.30
CA TYR A 376 -3.76 4.03 -18.77
C TYR A 376 -4.81 5.11 -19.07
N LYS A 377 -4.41 6.38 -19.05
CA LYS A 377 -5.25 7.49 -19.49
C LYS A 377 -5.69 7.31 -20.95
N ALA A 378 -4.75 7.01 -21.85
CA ALA A 378 -5.07 6.82 -23.27
C ALA A 378 -6.02 5.62 -23.51
N LEU A 379 -5.93 4.57 -22.68
CA LEU A 379 -6.83 3.42 -22.76
C LEU A 379 -8.23 3.71 -22.18
N SER A 380 -8.32 4.51 -21.10
CA SER A 380 -9.60 4.81 -20.44
C SER A 380 -10.39 5.93 -21.10
N GLU A 381 -9.71 6.93 -21.67
CA GLU A 381 -10.31 8.17 -22.15
C GLU A 381 -11.39 7.97 -23.24
N PRO A 382 -11.26 7.04 -24.22
CA PRO A 382 -12.33 6.79 -25.19
C PRO A 382 -13.63 6.30 -24.53
N LEU A 383 -13.53 5.48 -23.50
CA LEU A 383 -14.69 5.01 -22.74
C LEU A 383 -15.23 6.12 -21.83
N GLU A 384 -14.35 6.87 -21.18
CA GLU A 384 -14.72 8.01 -20.33
C GLU A 384 -15.53 9.05 -21.12
N LYS A 385 -15.13 9.36 -22.35
CA LYS A 385 -15.77 10.36 -23.22
C LYS A 385 -17.00 9.85 -23.97
N ARG A 386 -17.29 8.55 -23.97
CA ARG A 386 -18.42 7.97 -24.70
C ARG A 386 -19.73 8.52 -24.13
N ILE A 387 -20.53 9.18 -24.96
CA ILE A 387 -21.89 9.60 -24.59
C ILE A 387 -22.78 8.37 -24.42
N VAL A 388 -23.43 8.25 -23.26
CA VAL A 388 -24.27 7.11 -22.88
C VAL A 388 -25.69 7.50 -22.48
N ALA A 389 -25.95 8.78 -22.25
CA ALA A 389 -27.26 9.30 -21.91
C ALA A 389 -27.42 10.74 -22.41
N ASN A 390 -28.65 11.23 -22.38
CA ASN A 390 -28.95 12.65 -22.57
C ASN A 390 -29.75 13.14 -21.37
N VAL A 391 -29.41 14.33 -20.85
CA VAL A 391 -30.20 15.02 -19.82
C VAL A 391 -30.45 16.45 -20.25
N ALA A 392 -31.67 16.94 -20.04
CA ALA A 392 -32.09 18.26 -20.50
C ALA A 392 -31.44 19.43 -19.73
N ARG A 393 -30.91 19.16 -18.54
CA ARG A 393 -30.28 20.15 -17.64
C ARG A 393 -29.39 19.43 -16.62
N GLU A 394 -28.62 20.21 -15.87
CA GLU A 394 -27.83 19.70 -14.75
C GLU A 394 -28.68 18.91 -13.74
N LEU A 395 -28.14 17.79 -13.28
CA LEU A 395 -28.63 17.08 -12.09
C LEU A 395 -27.67 17.35 -10.94
N SER A 396 -28.14 18.18 -10.00
CA SER A 396 -27.32 18.68 -8.90
C SER A 396 -27.26 17.66 -7.76
N ALA A 397 -26.07 17.51 -7.16
CA ALA A 397 -25.87 16.80 -5.91
C ALA A 397 -26.22 17.67 -4.68
N VAL A 398 -26.44 18.97 -4.87
CA VAL A 398 -26.74 19.91 -3.78
C VAL A 398 -28.17 19.68 -3.31
N SER A 399 -28.32 19.37 -2.03
CA SER A 399 -29.63 19.12 -1.45
C SER A 399 -30.33 20.40 -1.03
N THR A 400 -31.65 20.46 -1.22
CA THR A 400 -32.54 21.47 -0.65
C THR A 400 -32.57 21.38 0.88
N PRO A 401 -33.13 22.39 1.58
CA PRO A 401 -33.38 22.31 3.02
C PRO A 401 -34.21 21.09 3.44
N ALA A 402 -35.05 20.59 2.54
CA ALA A 402 -35.90 19.44 2.77
C ALA A 402 -35.18 18.08 2.70
N GLY A 403 -33.92 17.99 2.22
CA GLY A 403 -33.27 16.69 2.01
C GLY A 403 -32.93 16.35 0.58
N GLU A 404 -33.65 16.95 -0.37
CA GLU A 404 -33.81 16.42 -1.73
C GLU A 404 -32.82 17.04 -2.72
N SER A 405 -32.38 16.30 -3.72
CA SER A 405 -31.59 16.82 -4.85
C SER A 405 -32.00 16.12 -6.14
N THR A 406 -31.86 16.78 -7.30
CA THR A 406 -32.27 16.18 -8.57
C THR A 406 -31.45 14.95 -8.92
N LEU A 407 -30.15 14.93 -8.58
CA LEU A 407 -29.33 13.73 -8.72
C LEU A 407 -29.73 12.63 -7.72
N GLY A 408 -29.97 13.00 -6.46
CA GLY A 408 -30.42 12.06 -5.44
C GLY A 408 -31.71 11.35 -5.81
N ASN A 409 -32.67 12.08 -6.40
CA ASN A 409 -33.91 11.52 -6.91
C ASN A 409 -33.67 10.52 -8.04
N LEU A 410 -32.86 10.89 -9.04
CA LEU A 410 -32.53 10.00 -10.15
C LEU A 410 -31.90 8.68 -9.64
N ILE A 411 -30.97 8.76 -8.69
CA ILE A 411 -30.30 7.58 -8.16
C ILE A 411 -31.27 6.73 -7.32
N ALA A 412 -32.12 7.35 -6.50
CA ALA A 412 -33.15 6.63 -5.76
C ALA A 412 -34.13 5.91 -6.71
N ASP A 413 -34.58 6.58 -7.77
CA ASP A 413 -35.43 5.98 -8.81
C ASP A 413 -34.73 4.82 -9.53
N ALA A 414 -33.43 4.97 -9.82
CA ALA A 414 -32.63 3.91 -10.43
C ALA A 414 -32.48 2.68 -9.51
N HIS A 415 -32.21 2.90 -8.22
CA HIS A 415 -32.16 1.82 -7.22
C HIS A 415 -33.50 1.10 -7.10
N LEU A 416 -34.61 1.86 -7.01
CA LEU A 416 -35.95 1.29 -6.95
C LEU A 416 -36.24 0.47 -8.21
N SER A 417 -36.01 1.04 -9.39
CA SER A 417 -36.20 0.35 -10.67
C SER A 417 -35.38 -0.95 -10.77
N ALA A 418 -34.13 -0.95 -10.28
CA ALA A 418 -33.27 -2.11 -10.31
C ALA A 418 -33.72 -3.25 -9.37
N THR A 419 -34.46 -2.93 -8.30
CA THR A 419 -34.77 -3.86 -7.19
C THR A 419 -36.27 -4.12 -6.98
N ALA A 420 -37.15 -3.44 -7.72
CA ALA A 420 -38.60 -3.51 -7.53
C ALA A 420 -39.23 -4.86 -7.91
N SER A 421 -38.59 -5.63 -8.80
CA SER A 421 -39.14 -6.93 -9.20
C SER A 421 -39.06 -7.93 -8.03
N PRO A 422 -40.05 -8.82 -7.82
CA PRO A 422 -40.05 -9.77 -6.71
C PRO A 422 -38.81 -10.67 -6.66
N ASP A 423 -38.24 -11.02 -7.82
CA ASP A 423 -37.02 -11.82 -7.97
C ASP A 423 -35.73 -11.06 -7.62
N ARG A 424 -35.78 -9.73 -7.48
CA ARG A 424 -34.63 -8.87 -7.16
C ARG A 424 -34.75 -8.15 -5.81
N GLY A 425 -35.78 -8.49 -5.03
CA GLY A 425 -35.98 -7.99 -3.67
C GLY A 425 -37.36 -7.38 -3.41
N GLY A 426 -38.14 -7.10 -4.46
CA GLY A 426 -39.50 -6.57 -4.31
C GLY A 426 -39.54 -5.18 -3.66
N ALA A 427 -38.53 -4.34 -3.90
CA ALA A 427 -38.45 -3.02 -3.29
C ALA A 427 -39.63 -2.13 -3.74
N VAL A 428 -40.22 -1.41 -2.78
CA VAL A 428 -41.30 -0.43 -3.03
C VAL A 428 -40.86 1.02 -2.78
N ILE A 429 -39.67 1.20 -2.20
CA ILE A 429 -39.05 2.48 -1.89
C ILE A 429 -37.53 2.32 -1.91
N ALA A 430 -36.81 3.38 -2.27
CA ALA A 430 -35.37 3.46 -2.18
C ALA A 430 -34.96 4.78 -1.51
N PHE A 431 -33.88 4.73 -0.73
CA PHE A 431 -33.29 5.91 -0.09
C PHE A 431 -31.85 6.05 -0.56
N ASN A 432 -31.36 7.29 -0.57
CA ASN A 432 -29.96 7.58 -0.76
C ASN A 432 -29.49 8.65 0.22
N ASN A 433 -28.31 8.48 0.80
CA ASN A 433 -27.70 9.48 1.67
C ASN A 433 -26.93 10.52 0.85
N ARG A 434 -26.96 11.77 1.29
CA ARG A 434 -26.28 12.89 0.60
C ARG A 434 -24.79 12.63 0.34
N GLY A 435 -24.12 11.90 1.25
CA GLY A 435 -22.69 11.59 1.14
C GLY A 435 -22.32 10.64 0.01
N SER A 436 -23.28 9.89 -0.55
CA SER A 436 -23.05 9.03 -1.72
C SER A 436 -22.97 9.83 -3.02
N LEU A 437 -23.45 11.08 -3.05
CA LEU A 437 -23.50 11.91 -4.24
C LEU A 437 -22.17 12.64 -4.37
N ARG A 438 -21.32 12.22 -5.31
CA ARG A 438 -19.91 12.62 -5.39
C ARG A 438 -19.67 13.73 -6.40
N ALA A 439 -20.48 13.79 -7.46
CA ALA A 439 -20.41 14.85 -8.47
C ALA A 439 -21.77 15.10 -9.15
N PRO A 440 -22.09 16.33 -9.56
CA PRO A 440 -23.28 16.58 -10.38
C PRO A 440 -23.14 15.97 -11.77
N ILE A 441 -24.27 15.68 -12.42
CA ILE A 441 -24.30 15.38 -13.87
C ILE A 441 -24.51 16.69 -14.61
N ILE A 442 -23.49 17.14 -15.32
CA ILE A 442 -23.55 18.32 -16.18
C ILE A 442 -23.53 17.85 -17.64
N PRO A 443 -24.62 18.03 -18.41
CA PRO A 443 -24.63 17.70 -19.83
C PRO A 443 -23.72 18.62 -20.64
N ASP A 444 -23.24 18.13 -21.78
CA ASP A 444 -22.65 19.00 -22.82
C ASP A 444 -23.71 19.90 -23.49
N GLU A 445 -23.28 20.75 -24.42
CA GLU A 445 -24.16 21.70 -25.13
C GLU A 445 -25.32 21.02 -25.88
N SER A 446 -25.18 19.74 -26.24
CA SER A 446 -26.22 18.95 -26.92
C SER A 446 -27.12 18.16 -25.96
N GLY A 447 -26.89 18.27 -24.64
CA GLY A 447 -27.57 17.46 -23.64
C GLY A 447 -26.85 16.15 -23.31
N GLY A 448 -25.72 15.87 -23.95
CA GLY A 448 -25.00 14.60 -23.85
C GLY A 448 -24.31 14.39 -22.50
N VAL A 449 -24.43 13.19 -21.94
CA VAL A 449 -23.75 12.76 -20.72
C VAL A 449 -22.80 11.62 -21.04
N SER A 450 -21.52 11.83 -20.74
CA SER A 450 -20.50 10.82 -20.93
C SER A 450 -20.55 9.74 -19.85
N TYR A 451 -20.03 8.55 -20.17
CA TYR A 451 -19.89 7.47 -19.18
C TYR A 451 -19.01 7.91 -18.01
N GLY A 452 -17.97 8.71 -18.27
CA GLY A 452 -17.12 9.29 -17.24
C GLY A 452 -17.84 10.23 -16.29
N ALA A 453 -18.76 11.06 -16.81
CA ALA A 453 -19.59 11.91 -15.97
C ALA A 453 -20.51 11.06 -15.08
N LEU A 454 -21.20 10.07 -15.64
CA LEU A 454 -22.07 9.16 -14.89
C LEU A 454 -21.32 8.28 -13.88
N PHE A 455 -20.07 7.88 -14.17
CA PHE A 455 -19.28 7.06 -13.26
C PHE A 455 -18.83 7.84 -12.01
N LYS A 456 -18.69 9.17 -12.10
CA LYS A 456 -18.21 10.03 -11.01
C LYS A 456 -19.31 10.47 -10.04
N THR A 457 -20.58 10.20 -10.32
CA THR A 457 -21.72 10.84 -9.64
C THR A 457 -22.12 10.20 -8.34
#